data_AF-A0AAW8BNF0-F1
#
_entry.id   AF-A0AAW8BNF0-F1
#
_cell.length_a   1.000
_cell.length_b   1.000
_cell.length_c   1.000
_cell.angle_alpha   90.00
_cell.angle_beta   90.00
_cell.angle_gamma   90.00
#
_symmetry.space_group_name_H-M   'P 1'
#
loop_
_entity.id
_entity.type
_entity.pdbx_description
1 polymer ?
#
loop_
_entity_poly.entity_id
_entity_poly.type
_entity_poly.pdbx_seq_one_letter_code
_entity_poly.pdbx_strand_id
1 'polypeptide(L)'
;MSYVLAVPEMMGSAATELATIGSRLGEANAAAATSTSTVLAAASDEVSAAIADLFSAHGREFQAMSAQAAAFQSRVIVALSSSAESFISAEAVNLSALGNSLWTSIFGSSAIEPVPAGQNPAFSGTQDLLTRIETAALRPLKTFLTLTGIYDQLGTLGSPVQQLFVSGLLNPLFSDAPPRLLTALLGETVRYTTYEGMSVVEIVPANPTGNYVVALHGGAFVWPPMIFHWLGYSVMAYQTGATFAVPIYPLIQQGGTAGTVVPKVAGYISTQIAAHGASHVSVLGDSAGATIGLSAVQYLVAHNQAVPRSMVLLSPLLDQRLVNPNIGLIDDPFFPDRSNRIYQANQLWAGDLALTDPLVSPLFGSLAGLPPTYVYAGSLDPVAPDQFILAQNAVLQSAPINFVLATGGFHDWILLSPGGLRYWPQIERELGL
;
A
#
# COMPACT_ATOMS: atom_id res chain seq x y z
N MET A 1 6.30 39.95 14.25
CA MET A 1 5.09 39.66 13.45
C MET A 1 3.91 39.66 14.39
N SER A 2 2.93 40.53 14.18
CA SER A 2 1.68 40.53 14.94
C SER A 2 0.85 39.33 14.48
N TYR A 3 0.56 38.40 15.38
CA TYR A 3 -0.36 37.30 15.08
C TYR A 3 -1.77 37.89 14.93
N VAL A 4 -2.34 37.78 13.73
CA VAL A 4 -3.75 38.09 13.49
C VAL A 4 -4.53 36.81 13.77
N LEU A 5 -5.38 36.85 14.78
CA LEU A 5 -6.29 35.75 15.13
C LEU A 5 -7.67 36.08 14.54
N ALA A 6 -8.10 35.32 13.55
CA ALA A 6 -9.45 35.43 12.99
C ALA A 6 -10.37 34.40 13.68
N VAL A 7 -11.56 34.83 14.08
CA VAL A 7 -12.59 33.94 14.67
C VAL A 7 -13.82 34.02 13.77
N PRO A 8 -14.01 33.07 12.83
CA PRO A 8 -15.05 33.16 11.81
C PRO A 8 -16.47 33.28 12.36
N GLU A 9 -16.76 32.64 13.50
CA GLU A 9 -18.06 32.73 14.17
C GLU A 9 -18.36 34.16 14.64
N MET A 10 -17.35 34.84 15.18
CA MET A 10 -17.47 36.24 15.61
C MET A 10 -17.67 37.18 14.42
N MET A 11 -17.02 36.90 13.28
CA MET A 11 -17.20 37.67 12.05
C MET A 11 -18.61 37.49 11.47
N GLY A 12 -19.14 36.26 11.48
CA GLY A 12 -20.52 35.97 11.07
C GLY A 12 -21.57 36.63 11.97
N SER A 13 -21.35 36.62 13.29
CA SER A 13 -22.21 37.32 14.25
C SER A 13 -22.20 38.83 14.00
N ALA A 14 -21.02 39.43 13.82
CA ALA A 14 -20.87 40.85 13.53
C ALA A 14 -21.54 41.25 12.21
N ALA A 15 -21.44 40.43 11.16
CA ALA A 15 -22.14 40.66 9.89
C ALA A 15 -23.67 40.69 10.07
N THR A 16 -24.21 39.80 10.91
CA THR A 16 -25.65 39.71 11.21
C THR A 16 -26.15 40.91 12.01
N GLU A 17 -25.38 41.35 13.01
CA GLU A 17 -25.69 42.55 13.80
C GLU A 17 -25.63 43.82 12.93
N LEU A 18 -24.60 43.95 12.09
CA LEU A 18 -24.48 45.07 11.15
C LEU A 18 -25.61 45.10 10.14
N ALA A 19 -26.07 43.96 9.65
CA ALA A 19 -27.25 43.87 8.78
C ALA A 19 -28.53 44.35 9.51
N THR A 20 -28.69 43.96 10.77
CA THR A 20 -29.83 44.38 11.61
C THR A 20 -29.83 45.90 11.84
N ILE A 21 -28.67 46.48 12.17
CA ILE A 21 -28.51 47.93 12.34
C ILE A 21 -28.82 48.65 11.03
N GLY A 22 -28.29 48.15 9.90
CA GLY A 22 -28.53 48.72 8.57
C GLY A 22 -30.00 48.73 8.18
N SER A 23 -30.74 47.63 8.44
CA SER A 23 -32.18 47.56 8.19
C SER A 23 -32.94 48.62 9.00
N ARG A 24 -32.65 48.72 10.31
CA ARG A 24 -33.31 49.70 11.20
C ARG A 24 -33.03 51.14 10.79
N LEU A 25 -31.78 51.44 10.40
CA LEU A 25 -31.41 52.76 9.90
C LEU A 25 -32.09 53.08 8.57
N GLY A 26 -32.17 52.10 7.65
CA GLY A 26 -32.89 52.23 6.40
C GLY A 26 -34.38 52.53 6.60
N GLU A 27 -35.04 51.78 7.48
CA GLU A 27 -36.44 51.99 7.87
C GLU A 27 -36.67 53.38 8.49
N ALA A 28 -35.81 53.79 9.41
CA ALA A 28 -35.89 55.11 10.04
C ALA A 28 -35.68 56.26 9.04
N ASN A 29 -34.70 56.13 8.14
CA ASN A 29 -34.43 57.12 7.09
C ASN A 29 -35.59 57.21 6.08
N ALA A 30 -36.18 56.07 5.71
CA ALA A 30 -37.34 56.03 4.83
C ALA A 30 -38.58 56.67 5.47
N ALA A 31 -38.83 56.40 6.76
CA ALA A 31 -39.93 57.00 7.50
C ALA A 31 -39.83 58.54 7.60
N ALA A 32 -38.60 59.08 7.65
CA ALA A 32 -38.34 60.52 7.72
C ALA A 32 -38.22 61.20 6.34
N ALA A 33 -38.21 60.45 5.23
CA ALA A 33 -37.84 60.97 3.92
C ALA A 33 -38.77 62.07 3.42
N THR A 34 -40.08 61.85 3.46
CA THR A 34 -41.06 62.84 2.95
C THR A 34 -41.09 64.10 3.81
N SER A 35 -41.18 63.94 5.14
CA SER A 35 -41.29 65.07 6.07
C SER A 35 -40.06 65.99 6.08
N THR A 36 -38.90 65.49 5.65
CA THR A 36 -37.65 66.26 5.58
C THR A 36 -37.30 66.79 4.19
N SER A 37 -37.88 66.23 3.12
CA SER A 37 -37.56 66.61 1.72
C SER A 37 -38.66 67.40 1.01
N THR A 38 -39.86 67.48 1.59
CA THR A 38 -41.00 68.25 1.08
C THR A 38 -41.55 69.21 2.14
N VAL A 39 -40.68 70.07 2.67
CA VAL A 39 -41.06 71.08 3.67
C VAL A 39 -41.94 72.14 3.00
N LEU A 40 -43.09 72.44 3.59
CA LEU A 40 -44.01 73.47 3.08
C LEU A 40 -43.62 74.86 3.61
N ALA A 41 -43.85 75.90 2.80
CA ALA A 41 -43.69 77.29 3.24
C ALA A 41 -44.67 77.61 4.38
N ALA A 42 -44.18 78.28 5.43
CA ALA A 42 -44.98 78.62 6.61
C ALA A 42 -46.02 79.74 6.35
N ALA A 43 -45.77 80.57 5.33
CA ALA A 43 -46.66 81.63 4.86
C ALA A 43 -46.46 81.89 3.35
N SER A 44 -47.39 82.61 2.72
CA SER A 44 -47.38 82.91 1.28
C SER A 44 -46.44 84.07 0.90
N ASP A 45 -45.25 84.11 1.51
CA ASP A 45 -44.21 85.12 1.26
C ASP A 45 -42.92 84.47 0.73
N GLU A 46 -42.10 85.28 0.06
CA GLU A 46 -40.87 84.83 -0.60
C GLU A 46 -39.82 84.30 0.37
N VAL A 47 -39.80 84.79 1.62
CA VAL A 47 -38.83 84.37 2.64
C VAL A 47 -39.20 82.97 3.16
N SER A 48 -40.48 82.75 3.47
CA SER A 48 -40.99 81.42 3.87
C SER A 48 -40.79 80.36 2.78
N ALA A 49 -40.95 80.72 1.51
CA ALA A 49 -40.68 79.85 0.37
C ALA A 49 -39.19 79.49 0.26
N ALA A 50 -38.30 80.49 0.32
CA ALA A 50 -36.85 80.27 0.23
C ALA A 50 -36.30 79.41 1.39
N ILE A 51 -36.84 79.58 2.60
CA ILE A 51 -36.48 78.76 3.77
C ILE A 51 -36.94 77.31 3.58
N ALA A 52 -38.18 77.09 3.14
CA ALA A 52 -38.71 75.75 2.86
C ALA A 52 -37.93 75.03 1.76
N ASP A 53 -37.52 75.75 0.71
CA ASP A 53 -36.67 75.23 -0.36
C ASP A 53 -35.29 74.82 0.12
N LEU A 54 -34.64 75.64 0.98
CA LEU A 54 -33.34 75.33 1.57
C LEU A 54 -33.39 74.04 2.41
N PHE A 55 -34.36 73.91 3.32
CA PHE A 55 -34.50 72.71 4.15
C PHE A 55 -34.86 71.47 3.33
N SER A 56 -35.74 71.62 2.33
CA SER A 56 -36.09 70.54 1.41
C SER A 56 -34.89 70.08 0.56
N ALA A 57 -34.04 71.02 0.12
CA ALA A 57 -32.80 70.71 -0.60
C ALA A 57 -31.81 69.94 0.29
N HIS A 58 -31.59 70.40 1.52
CA HIS A 58 -30.74 69.72 2.49
C HIS A 58 -31.26 68.32 2.85
N GLY A 59 -32.59 68.16 3.00
CA GLY A 59 -33.22 66.85 3.20
C GLY A 59 -32.97 65.88 2.05
N ARG A 60 -33.04 66.35 0.80
CA ARG A 60 -32.72 65.52 -0.39
C ARG A 60 -31.24 65.11 -0.43
N GLU A 61 -30.32 66.01 -0.10
CA GLU A 61 -28.88 65.71 0.00
C GLU A 61 -28.59 64.66 1.09
N PHE A 62 -29.22 64.80 2.26
CA PHE A 62 -29.11 63.83 3.35
C PHE A 62 -29.61 62.44 2.94
N GLN A 63 -30.72 62.36 2.20
CA GLN A 63 -31.24 61.09 1.67
C GLN A 63 -30.28 60.46 0.64
N ALA A 64 -29.69 61.28 -0.24
CA ALA A 64 -28.70 60.81 -1.20
C ALA A 64 -27.43 60.25 -0.50
N MET A 65 -26.95 60.94 0.55
CA MET A 65 -25.82 60.48 1.35
C MET A 65 -26.16 59.21 2.15
N SER A 66 -27.35 59.14 2.74
CA SER A 66 -27.84 57.96 3.45
C SER A 66 -27.93 56.73 2.54
N ALA A 67 -28.34 56.90 1.28
CA ALA A 67 -28.34 55.83 0.29
C ALA A 67 -26.92 55.34 -0.06
N GLN A 68 -25.95 56.25 -0.17
CA GLN A 68 -24.54 55.88 -0.38
C GLN A 68 -23.95 55.15 0.83
N ALA A 69 -24.28 55.59 2.05
CA ALA A 69 -23.87 54.93 3.28
C ALA A 69 -24.46 53.52 3.41
N ALA A 70 -25.74 53.34 3.06
CA ALA A 70 -26.38 52.02 3.01
C ALA A 70 -25.69 51.08 2.00
N ALA A 71 -25.38 51.58 0.80
CA ALA A 71 -24.66 50.78 -0.21
C ALA A 71 -23.22 50.43 0.21
N PHE A 72 -22.55 51.31 0.97
CA PHE A 72 -21.26 50.99 1.58
C PHE A 72 -21.41 49.91 2.66
N GLN A 73 -22.38 50.06 3.56
CA GLN A 73 -22.66 49.08 4.62
C GLN A 73 -22.98 47.69 4.05
N SER A 74 -23.78 47.59 2.99
CA SER A 74 -24.04 46.32 2.31
C SER A 74 -22.77 45.67 1.78
N ARG A 75 -21.85 46.44 1.19
CA ARG A 75 -20.55 45.92 0.72
C ARG A 75 -19.68 45.43 1.87
N VAL A 76 -19.68 46.12 3.01
CA VAL A 76 -18.95 45.69 4.22
C VAL A 76 -19.51 44.38 4.76
N ILE A 77 -20.83 44.22 4.84
CA ILE A 77 -21.47 42.97 5.30
C ILE A 77 -21.09 41.81 4.38
N VAL A 78 -21.20 41.99 3.06
CA VAL A 78 -20.82 40.95 2.08
C VAL A 78 -19.34 40.58 2.18
N ALA A 79 -18.46 41.58 2.33
CA ALA A 79 -17.02 41.35 2.50
C ALA A 79 -16.71 40.60 3.80
N LEU A 80 -17.41 40.91 4.89
CA LEU A 80 -17.21 40.27 6.19
C LEU A 80 -17.69 38.81 6.19
N SER A 81 -18.87 38.54 5.62
CA SER A 81 -19.42 37.19 5.47
C SER A 81 -18.55 36.32 4.56
N SER A 82 -18.15 36.82 3.39
CA SER A 82 -17.28 36.08 2.46
C SER A 82 -15.89 35.81 3.03
N SER A 83 -15.36 36.74 3.84
CA SER A 83 -14.10 36.52 4.57
C SER A 83 -14.24 35.42 5.63
N ALA A 84 -15.35 35.40 6.39
CA ALA A 84 -15.60 34.35 7.38
C ALA A 84 -15.68 32.96 6.73
N GLU A 85 -16.42 32.83 5.61
CA GLU A 85 -16.48 31.59 4.83
C GLU A 85 -15.11 31.14 4.30
N SER A 86 -14.30 32.10 3.83
CA SER A 86 -12.94 31.83 3.36
C SER A 86 -12.06 31.28 4.48
N PHE A 87 -12.12 31.85 5.69
CA PHE A 87 -11.38 31.34 6.86
C PHE A 87 -11.84 29.93 7.26
N ILE A 88 -13.14 29.66 7.31
CA ILE A 88 -13.68 28.31 7.63
C ILE A 88 -13.20 27.28 6.60
N SER A 89 -13.28 27.60 5.32
CA SER A 89 -12.81 26.69 4.26
C SER A 89 -11.31 26.41 4.34
N ALA A 90 -10.51 27.43 4.67
CA ALA A 90 -9.07 27.30 4.85
C ALA A 90 -8.73 26.44 6.07
N GLU A 91 -9.44 26.58 7.19
CA GLU A 91 -9.27 25.74 8.37
C GLU A 91 -9.65 24.28 8.11
N ALA A 92 -10.75 24.01 7.40
CA ALA A 92 -11.16 22.66 7.04
C ALA A 92 -10.15 21.95 6.11
N VAL A 93 -9.63 22.67 5.11
CA VAL A 93 -8.56 22.16 4.21
C VAL A 93 -7.29 21.91 5.01
N ASN A 94 -6.89 22.83 5.89
CA ASN A 94 -5.70 22.65 6.72
C ASN A 94 -5.84 21.49 7.70
N LEU A 95 -6.97 21.33 8.40
CA LEU A 95 -7.20 20.22 9.32
C LEU A 95 -7.21 18.85 8.62
N SER A 96 -7.81 18.75 7.44
CA SER A 96 -7.77 17.52 6.64
C SER A 96 -6.38 17.23 6.09
N ALA A 97 -5.64 18.26 5.62
CA ALA A 97 -4.26 18.11 5.19
C ALA A 97 -3.33 17.70 6.35
N LEU A 98 -3.50 18.30 7.53
CA LEU A 98 -2.71 18.00 8.72
C LEU A 98 -3.04 16.60 9.26
N GLY A 99 -4.32 16.25 9.31
CA GLY A 99 -4.79 14.90 9.63
C GLY A 99 -4.21 13.85 8.68
N ASN A 100 -4.29 14.06 7.37
CA ASN A 100 -3.69 13.17 6.37
C ASN A 100 -2.17 13.10 6.50
N SER A 101 -1.49 14.22 6.76
CA SER A 101 -0.03 14.25 6.96
C SER A 101 0.40 13.50 8.23
N LEU A 102 -0.36 13.61 9.32
CA LEU A 102 -0.09 12.89 10.57
C LEU A 102 -0.38 11.40 10.41
N TRP A 103 -1.50 11.05 9.78
CA TRP A 103 -1.87 9.67 9.52
C TRP A 103 -0.86 8.98 8.62
N THR A 104 -0.45 9.63 7.52
CA THR A 104 0.60 9.11 6.62
C THR A 104 1.98 9.08 7.27
N SER A 105 2.30 10.04 8.13
CA SER A 105 3.56 10.03 8.89
C SER A 105 3.61 8.90 9.93
N ILE A 106 2.48 8.51 10.52
CA ILE A 106 2.43 7.50 11.58
C ILE A 106 2.24 6.09 11.00
N PHE A 107 1.26 5.93 10.11
CA PHE A 107 0.80 4.63 9.60
C PHE A 107 1.18 4.37 8.13
N GLY A 108 1.82 5.34 7.46
CA GLY A 108 2.26 5.22 6.07
C GLY A 108 1.29 5.80 5.05
N SER A 109 1.84 6.16 3.90
CA SER A 109 1.07 6.45 2.68
C SER A 109 0.44 5.17 2.14
N SER A 110 -0.50 5.32 1.21
CA SER A 110 -0.98 4.23 0.36
C SER A 110 0.18 3.46 -0.28
N ALA A 111 -0.10 2.20 -0.65
CA ALA A 111 0.83 1.35 -1.37
C ALA A 111 1.39 2.06 -2.62
N ILE A 112 2.66 1.79 -2.91
CA ILE A 112 3.34 2.31 -4.10
C ILE A 112 2.81 1.55 -5.31
N GLU A 113 2.29 2.30 -6.28
CA GLU A 113 1.77 1.72 -7.53
C GLU A 113 2.91 1.08 -8.35
N PRO A 114 2.65 -0.05 -9.04
CA PRO A 114 3.66 -0.72 -9.85
C PRO A 114 4.05 0.12 -11.06
N VAL A 115 5.35 0.15 -11.34
CA VAL A 115 5.92 0.85 -12.48
C VAL A 115 6.48 -0.16 -13.49
N PRO A 116 6.15 -0.07 -14.80
CA PRO A 116 6.72 -0.96 -15.81
C PRO A 116 8.25 -0.86 -15.86
N ALA A 117 8.93 -1.98 -16.15
CA ALA A 117 10.39 -2.04 -16.21
C ALA A 117 11.02 -0.95 -17.11
N GLY A 118 10.37 -0.59 -18.21
CA GLY A 118 10.83 0.42 -19.18
C GLY A 118 10.82 1.87 -18.68
N GLN A 119 10.22 2.15 -17.52
CA GLN A 119 10.20 3.50 -16.93
C GLN A 119 11.33 3.73 -15.92
N ASN A 120 12.35 2.86 -15.88
CA ASN A 120 13.47 2.92 -14.94
C ASN A 120 12.97 3.05 -13.48
N PRO A 121 12.35 1.98 -12.94
CA PRO A 121 11.77 2.04 -11.61
C PRO A 121 12.85 2.40 -10.58
N ALA A 122 12.50 3.26 -9.62
CA ALA A 122 13.36 3.66 -8.52
C ALA A 122 12.65 3.46 -7.17
N PHE A 123 13.42 3.23 -6.10
CA PHE A 123 12.86 3.18 -4.75
C PHE A 123 12.15 4.48 -4.42
N SER A 124 10.91 4.37 -3.95
CA SER A 124 10.05 5.50 -3.67
C SER A 124 9.25 5.29 -2.38
N GLY A 125 8.44 6.28 -2.01
CA GLY A 125 7.77 6.32 -0.71
C GLY A 125 8.72 6.65 0.45
N THR A 126 8.14 6.79 1.63
CA THR A 126 8.86 7.07 2.88
C THR A 126 8.52 6.02 3.91
N GLN A 127 9.50 5.59 4.71
CA GLN A 127 9.18 4.82 5.92
C GLN A 127 8.39 5.72 6.88
N ASP A 128 7.21 5.26 7.27
CA ASP A 128 6.42 5.83 8.34
C ASP A 128 7.04 5.57 9.72
N LEU A 129 6.53 6.26 10.74
CA LEU A 129 7.06 6.18 12.10
C LEU A 129 6.99 4.76 12.66
N LEU A 130 5.91 4.01 12.42
CA LEU A 130 5.80 2.63 12.91
C LEU A 130 6.87 1.75 12.26
N THR A 131 7.02 1.82 10.93
CA THR A 131 8.06 1.08 10.20
C THR A 131 9.46 1.45 10.68
N ARG A 132 9.72 2.72 11.01
CA ARG A 132 11.02 3.15 11.57
C ARG A 132 11.26 2.61 12.97
N ILE A 133 10.25 2.62 13.84
CA ILE A 133 10.35 2.06 15.20
C ILE A 133 10.59 0.55 15.12
N GLU A 134 9.85 -0.15 14.26
CA GLU A 134 10.04 -1.58 13.98
C GLU A 134 11.46 -1.85 13.50
N THR A 135 11.90 -1.17 12.44
CA THR A 135 13.26 -1.32 11.89
C THR A 135 14.33 -1.07 12.95
N ALA A 136 14.16 -0.03 13.78
CA ALA A 136 15.08 0.30 14.87
C ALA A 136 15.09 -0.75 15.98
N ALA A 137 13.96 -1.42 16.25
CA ALA A 137 13.85 -2.49 17.24
C ALA A 137 14.41 -3.82 16.72
N LEU A 138 14.30 -4.09 15.41
CA LEU A 138 14.81 -5.32 14.79
C LEU A 138 16.33 -5.37 14.79
N ARG A 139 17.03 -4.25 14.57
CA ARG A 139 18.50 -4.20 14.54
C ARG A 139 19.20 -4.74 15.81
N PRO A 140 18.88 -4.29 17.04
CA PRO A 140 19.51 -4.84 18.25
C PRO A 140 19.13 -6.31 18.48
N LEU A 141 17.92 -6.73 18.09
CA LEU A 141 17.53 -8.14 18.11
C LEU A 141 18.37 -8.96 17.14
N LYS A 142 18.57 -8.47 15.91
CA LYS A 142 19.45 -9.07 14.90
C LYS A 142 20.87 -9.24 15.46
N THR A 143 21.42 -8.19 16.06
CA THR A 143 22.75 -8.24 16.70
C THR A 143 22.80 -9.29 17.80
N PHE A 144 21.81 -9.33 18.69
CA PHE A 144 21.75 -10.32 19.77
C PHE A 144 21.70 -11.75 19.25
N LEU A 145 20.80 -12.04 18.30
CA LEU A 145 20.65 -13.37 17.69
C LEU A 145 21.88 -13.79 16.88
N THR A 146 22.59 -12.84 16.27
CA THR A 146 23.85 -13.09 15.56
C THR A 146 24.97 -13.41 16.53
N LEU A 147 25.17 -12.59 17.56
CA LEU A 147 26.25 -12.77 18.56
C LEU A 147 26.09 -14.06 19.38
N THR A 148 24.85 -14.49 19.62
CA THR A 148 24.55 -15.74 20.33
C THR A 148 24.69 -16.99 19.45
N GLY A 149 24.89 -16.82 18.14
CA GLY A 149 24.94 -17.93 17.18
C GLY A 149 23.58 -18.59 16.90
N ILE A 150 22.47 -17.98 17.33
CA ILE A 150 21.12 -18.52 17.11
C ILE A 150 20.76 -18.48 15.63
N TYR A 151 21.06 -17.37 14.93
CA TYR A 151 20.85 -17.31 13.47
C TYR A 151 21.61 -18.39 12.72
N ASP A 152 22.83 -18.63 13.17
CA ASP A 152 23.69 -19.66 12.63
C ASP A 152 23.06 -21.04 12.77
N GLN A 153 22.50 -21.36 13.94
CA GLN A 153 21.81 -22.64 14.14
C GLN A 153 20.49 -22.71 13.36
N LEU A 154 19.72 -21.62 13.26
CA LEU A 154 18.51 -21.56 12.41
C LEU A 154 18.82 -21.86 10.94
N GLY A 155 19.96 -21.40 10.43
CA GLY A 155 20.39 -21.64 9.05
C GLY A 155 21.02 -23.01 8.79
N THR A 156 21.25 -23.85 9.80
CA THR A 156 21.86 -25.18 9.61
C THR A 156 20.82 -26.28 9.61
N LEU A 157 20.80 -27.01 8.49
CA LEU A 157 20.04 -28.24 8.32
C LEU A 157 20.38 -29.25 9.44
N GLY A 158 19.35 -29.73 10.13
CA GLY A 158 19.45 -30.70 11.20
C GLY A 158 19.98 -30.17 12.53
N SER A 159 20.17 -28.86 12.70
CA SER A 159 20.64 -28.31 13.98
C SER A 159 19.58 -28.47 15.10
N PRO A 160 19.97 -28.53 16.39
CA PRO A 160 19.02 -28.61 17.49
C PRO A 160 18.01 -27.47 17.52
N VAL A 161 18.42 -26.23 17.21
CA VAL A 161 17.51 -25.09 17.13
C VAL A 161 16.59 -25.22 15.92
N GLN A 162 17.09 -25.61 14.75
CA GLN A 162 16.23 -25.84 13.59
C GLN A 162 15.17 -26.92 13.89
N GLN A 163 15.60 -28.00 14.55
CA GLN A 163 14.70 -29.07 14.97
C GLN A 163 13.62 -28.56 15.95
N LEU A 164 13.88 -27.61 16.86
CA LEU A 164 12.83 -27.06 17.74
C LEU A 164 11.67 -26.39 16.96
N PHE A 165 11.96 -25.79 15.81
CA PHE A 165 10.96 -25.17 14.93
C PHE A 165 10.25 -26.21 14.05
N VAL A 166 10.94 -27.26 13.62
CA VAL A 166 10.37 -28.32 12.75
C VAL A 166 9.69 -29.45 13.55
N SER A 167 10.10 -29.71 14.80
CA SER A 167 9.74 -30.91 15.57
C SER A 167 8.66 -30.70 16.64
N GLY A 168 7.98 -29.55 16.69
CA GLY A 168 6.70 -29.44 17.40
C GLY A 168 6.57 -28.40 18.53
N LEU A 169 7.66 -27.91 19.14
CA LEU A 169 7.55 -26.96 20.28
C LEU A 169 7.18 -25.54 19.83
N LEU A 170 7.70 -25.13 18.66
CA LEU A 170 7.35 -23.88 17.99
C LEU A 170 6.51 -24.10 16.70
N ASN A 171 5.85 -25.28 16.63
CA ASN A 171 4.90 -25.66 15.58
C ASN A 171 3.84 -24.61 15.21
N PRO A 172 3.31 -23.77 16.12
CA PRO A 172 2.35 -22.74 15.68
C PRO A 172 2.97 -21.63 14.83
N LEU A 173 4.30 -21.50 14.78
CA LEU A 173 4.99 -20.50 13.94
C LEU A 173 5.31 -21.02 12.54
N PHE A 174 5.54 -22.32 12.38
CA PHE A 174 5.92 -22.99 11.14
C PHE A 174 5.09 -24.26 11.00
N SER A 175 4.23 -24.34 9.99
CA SER A 175 3.29 -25.45 9.85
C SER A 175 2.87 -25.67 8.40
N ASP A 176 2.58 -26.92 8.07
CA ASP A 176 1.98 -27.31 6.80
C ASP A 176 0.47 -27.10 6.76
N ALA A 177 -0.12 -26.42 7.76
CA ALA A 177 -1.55 -26.14 7.82
C ALA A 177 -1.86 -24.76 8.43
N PRO A 178 -2.93 -24.08 7.98
CA PRO A 178 -3.36 -22.82 8.55
C PRO A 178 -3.94 -23.00 9.97
N PRO A 179 -3.93 -21.95 10.81
CA PRO A 179 -4.56 -21.98 12.12
C PRO A 179 -6.06 -22.24 12.02
N ARG A 180 -6.53 -23.35 12.59
CA ARG A 180 -7.95 -23.76 12.52
C ARG A 180 -8.92 -22.70 13.06
N LEU A 181 -8.53 -21.99 14.12
CA LEU A 181 -9.37 -20.93 14.70
C LEU A 181 -9.51 -19.75 13.74
N LEU A 182 -8.43 -19.37 13.05
CA LEU A 182 -8.46 -18.29 12.06
C LEU A 182 -9.42 -18.63 10.92
N THR A 183 -9.20 -19.76 10.27
CA THR A 183 -10.02 -20.18 9.11
C THR A 183 -11.48 -20.37 9.53
N ALA A 184 -11.76 -20.89 10.74
CA ALA A 184 -13.12 -21.01 11.25
C ALA A 184 -13.79 -19.65 11.49
N LEU A 185 -13.07 -18.67 12.05
CA LEU A 185 -13.59 -17.31 12.27
C LEU A 185 -13.88 -16.58 10.95
N LEU A 186 -13.12 -16.87 9.91
CA LEU A 186 -13.32 -16.33 8.56
C LEU A 186 -14.36 -17.12 7.73
N GLY A 187 -14.92 -18.20 8.27
CA GLY A 187 -15.90 -19.05 7.57
C GLY A 187 -15.30 -19.88 6.43
N GLU A 188 -13.99 -20.10 6.45
CA GLU A 188 -13.25 -20.81 5.41
C GLU A 188 -13.23 -22.32 5.65
N THR A 189 -13.26 -23.08 4.56
CA THR A 189 -13.07 -24.53 4.58
C THR A 189 -11.65 -24.85 4.13
N VAL A 190 -10.88 -25.52 4.99
CA VAL A 190 -9.54 -26.01 4.64
C VAL A 190 -9.65 -27.42 4.06
N ARG A 191 -9.18 -27.62 2.82
CA ARG A 191 -9.10 -28.92 2.17
C ARG A 191 -7.65 -29.35 2.03
N TYR A 192 -7.41 -30.65 2.21
CA TYR A 192 -6.10 -31.26 2.00
C TYR A 192 -6.21 -32.17 0.80
N THR A 193 -5.46 -31.86 -0.25
CA THR A 193 -5.40 -32.63 -1.49
C THR A 193 -3.95 -33.03 -1.78
N THR A 194 -3.74 -33.79 -2.84
CA THR A 194 -2.40 -34.18 -3.27
C THR A 194 -2.26 -34.07 -4.79
N TYR A 195 -1.06 -33.69 -5.22
CA TYR A 195 -0.66 -33.68 -6.63
C TYR A 195 0.67 -34.43 -6.76
N GLU A 196 0.67 -35.59 -7.42
CA GLU A 196 1.87 -36.42 -7.60
C GLU A 196 2.67 -36.64 -6.29
N GLY A 197 1.94 -36.91 -5.21
CA GLY A 197 2.49 -37.12 -3.86
C GLY A 197 2.89 -35.85 -3.10
N MET A 198 2.85 -34.67 -3.72
CA MET A 198 2.99 -33.38 -3.04
C MET A 198 1.67 -33.01 -2.37
N SER A 199 1.69 -32.72 -1.07
CA SER A 199 0.51 -32.23 -0.35
C SER A 199 0.16 -30.82 -0.82
N VAL A 200 -1.14 -30.53 -0.95
CA VAL A 200 -1.63 -29.20 -1.27
C VAL A 200 -2.73 -28.86 -0.27
N VAL A 201 -2.59 -27.71 0.39
CA VAL A 201 -3.62 -27.19 1.30
C VAL A 201 -4.39 -26.10 0.60
N GLU A 202 -5.69 -26.28 0.45
CA GLU A 202 -6.59 -25.28 -0.13
C GLU A 202 -7.38 -24.58 0.98
N ILE A 203 -7.31 -23.25 1.00
CA ILE A 203 -8.17 -22.39 1.80
C ILE A 203 -9.31 -21.97 0.87
N VAL A 204 -10.49 -22.56 1.08
CA VAL A 204 -11.69 -22.29 0.29
C VAL A 204 -12.59 -21.33 1.06
N PRO A 205 -12.85 -20.11 0.55
CA PRO A 205 -13.69 -19.14 1.24
C PRO A 205 -15.17 -19.54 1.26
N ALA A 206 -15.96 -18.92 2.12
CA ALA A 206 -17.39 -19.24 2.28
C ALA A 206 -18.20 -19.04 0.99
N ASN A 207 -17.82 -18.05 0.16
CA ASN A 207 -18.45 -17.74 -1.12
C ASN A 207 -17.39 -17.67 -2.23
N PRO A 208 -16.99 -18.81 -2.82
CA PRO A 208 -15.93 -18.84 -3.82
C PRO A 208 -16.33 -18.13 -5.12
N THR A 209 -15.44 -17.26 -5.62
CA THR A 209 -15.62 -16.54 -6.91
C THR A 209 -15.24 -17.38 -8.12
N GLY A 210 -14.55 -18.50 -7.91
CA GLY A 210 -13.97 -19.34 -8.95
C GLY A 210 -12.53 -18.97 -9.30
N ASN A 211 -12.03 -17.83 -8.81
CA ASN A 211 -10.61 -17.48 -8.89
C ASN A 211 -9.77 -18.39 -7.97
N TYR A 212 -8.57 -18.72 -8.41
CA TYR A 212 -7.67 -19.68 -7.79
C TYR A 212 -6.25 -19.14 -7.76
N VAL A 213 -5.63 -19.11 -6.59
CA VAL A 213 -4.26 -18.63 -6.41
C VAL A 213 -3.38 -19.78 -5.97
N VAL A 214 -2.36 -20.10 -6.78
CA VAL A 214 -1.28 -21.01 -6.35
C VAL A 214 -0.27 -20.17 -5.57
N ALA A 215 -0.28 -20.32 -4.24
CA ALA A 215 0.54 -19.56 -3.31
C ALA A 215 1.76 -20.39 -2.86
N LEU A 216 2.95 -19.89 -3.18
CA LEU A 216 4.23 -20.56 -2.97
C LEU A 216 5.00 -19.81 -1.86
N HIS A 217 5.07 -20.42 -0.68
CA HIS A 217 5.68 -19.81 0.49
C HIS A 217 7.21 -19.66 0.36
N GLY A 218 7.78 -18.67 1.04
CA GLY A 218 9.22 -18.52 1.21
C GLY A 218 9.79 -19.44 2.28
N GLY A 219 11.00 -19.12 2.77
CA GLY A 219 11.69 -19.92 3.78
C GLY A 219 12.96 -20.63 3.31
N ALA A 220 13.64 -20.05 2.31
CA ALA A 220 14.95 -20.49 1.83
C ALA A 220 15.02 -22.00 1.47
N PHE A 221 13.91 -22.56 0.95
CA PHE A 221 13.77 -23.99 0.59
C PHE A 221 13.90 -25.00 1.74
N VAL A 222 14.08 -24.53 2.98
CA VAL A 222 14.33 -25.38 4.16
C VAL A 222 13.25 -25.24 5.22
N TRP A 223 12.47 -24.17 5.19
CA TRP A 223 11.40 -23.92 6.14
C TRP A 223 10.02 -24.17 5.53
N PRO A 224 9.10 -24.83 6.24
CA PRO A 224 7.70 -24.90 5.85
C PRO A 224 7.03 -23.52 5.99
N PRO A 225 5.76 -23.35 5.55
CA PRO A 225 5.09 -22.07 5.66
C PRO A 225 5.05 -21.53 7.10
N MET A 226 5.50 -20.29 7.27
CA MET A 226 5.28 -19.52 8.50
C MET A 226 3.81 -19.16 8.71
N ILE A 227 3.45 -18.91 9.97
CA ILE A 227 2.14 -18.37 10.39
C ILE A 227 1.72 -17.12 9.60
N PHE A 228 2.66 -16.24 9.25
CA PHE A 228 2.37 -15.03 8.47
C PHE A 228 1.92 -15.31 7.04
N HIS A 229 2.39 -16.40 6.42
CA HIS A 229 1.84 -16.85 5.14
C HIS A 229 0.38 -17.26 5.30
N TRP A 230 0.09 -18.11 6.29
CA TRP A 230 -1.28 -18.57 6.54
C TRP A 230 -2.24 -17.43 6.88
N LEU A 231 -1.79 -16.44 7.66
CA LEU A 231 -2.54 -15.22 7.92
C LEU A 231 -2.83 -14.46 6.63
N GLY A 232 -1.82 -14.22 5.79
CA GLY A 232 -1.98 -13.54 4.51
C GLY A 232 -2.94 -14.28 3.57
N TYR A 233 -2.73 -15.58 3.37
CA TYR A 233 -3.55 -16.39 2.46
C TYR A 233 -5.01 -16.49 2.91
N SER A 234 -5.26 -16.70 4.21
CA SER A 234 -6.63 -16.70 4.74
C SER A 234 -7.30 -15.33 4.66
N VAL A 235 -6.60 -14.24 4.99
CA VAL A 235 -7.23 -12.92 4.90
C VAL A 235 -7.54 -12.55 3.46
N MET A 236 -6.63 -12.79 2.52
CA MET A 236 -6.88 -12.54 1.10
C MET A 236 -7.97 -13.47 0.52
N ALA A 237 -8.01 -14.75 0.91
CA ALA A 237 -9.08 -15.66 0.50
C ALA A 237 -10.45 -15.17 0.99
N TYR A 238 -10.55 -14.78 2.26
CA TYR A 238 -11.76 -14.18 2.84
C TYR A 238 -12.19 -12.89 2.13
N GLN A 239 -11.24 -11.99 1.85
CA GLN A 239 -11.52 -10.67 1.26
C GLN A 239 -11.97 -10.76 -0.21
N THR A 240 -11.39 -11.69 -0.96
CA THR A 240 -11.57 -11.78 -2.42
C THR A 240 -12.53 -12.88 -2.86
N GLY A 241 -12.79 -13.86 -2.00
CA GLY A 241 -13.51 -15.08 -2.38
C GLY A 241 -12.70 -15.99 -3.32
N ALA A 242 -11.40 -15.75 -3.53
CA ALA A 242 -10.54 -16.67 -4.27
C ALA A 242 -10.12 -17.87 -3.40
N THR A 243 -9.98 -19.05 -4.01
CA THR A 243 -9.36 -20.20 -3.34
C THR A 243 -7.84 -20.03 -3.36
N PHE A 244 -7.21 -20.08 -2.20
CA PHE A 244 -5.74 -20.09 -2.09
C PHE A 244 -5.26 -21.51 -1.89
N ALA A 245 -4.48 -22.02 -2.83
CA ALA A 245 -3.87 -23.33 -2.77
C ALA A 245 -2.38 -23.23 -2.53
N VAL A 246 -1.92 -23.90 -1.47
CA VAL A 246 -0.55 -23.86 -1.00
C VAL A 246 0.07 -25.24 -1.22
N PRO A 247 0.85 -25.44 -2.30
CA PRO A 247 1.67 -26.63 -2.46
C PRO A 247 2.71 -26.70 -1.35
N ILE A 248 2.64 -27.74 -0.52
CA ILE A 248 3.65 -28.07 0.47
C ILE A 248 4.76 -28.83 -0.26
N TYR A 249 5.57 -28.08 -1.00
CA TYR A 249 6.61 -28.65 -1.85
C TYR A 249 7.71 -29.30 -1.00
N PRO A 250 8.35 -30.38 -1.50
CA PRO A 250 9.47 -31.00 -0.78
C PRO A 250 10.58 -30.00 -0.50
N LEU A 251 10.94 -29.86 0.77
CA LEU A 251 12.06 -29.04 1.23
C LEU A 251 13.39 -29.79 1.03
N ILE A 252 14.52 -29.10 1.12
CA ILE A 252 15.86 -29.71 0.92
C ILE A 252 16.07 -30.94 1.83
N GLN A 253 15.70 -30.85 3.11
CA GLN A 253 15.81 -31.95 4.06
C GLN A 253 14.91 -33.16 3.75
N GLN A 254 13.92 -32.99 2.87
CA GLN A 254 13.03 -34.04 2.36
C GLN A 254 13.49 -34.56 0.98
N GLY A 255 14.63 -34.09 0.47
CA GLY A 255 15.17 -34.43 -0.85
C GLY A 255 14.67 -33.54 -1.98
N GLY A 256 14.04 -32.41 -1.67
CA GLY A 256 13.61 -31.43 -2.67
C GLY A 256 14.78 -30.70 -3.33
N THR A 257 14.74 -30.61 -4.65
CA THR A 257 15.69 -29.85 -5.47
C THR A 257 14.96 -29.08 -6.55
N ALA A 258 15.58 -28.05 -7.12
CA ALA A 258 15.03 -27.27 -8.23
C ALA A 258 14.56 -28.16 -9.39
N GLY A 259 15.39 -29.15 -9.78
CA GLY A 259 15.09 -30.06 -10.87
C GLY A 259 13.91 -31.00 -10.64
N THR A 260 13.43 -31.15 -9.39
CA THR A 260 12.28 -32.00 -9.06
C THR A 260 11.05 -31.19 -8.65
N VAL A 261 11.24 -30.13 -7.88
CA VAL A 261 10.17 -29.29 -7.34
C VAL A 261 9.60 -28.36 -8.40
N VAL A 262 10.45 -27.68 -9.17
CA VAL A 262 9.98 -26.68 -10.16
C VAL A 262 9.10 -27.32 -11.24
N PRO A 263 9.48 -28.43 -11.90
CA PRO A 263 8.60 -29.09 -12.86
C PRO A 263 7.29 -29.60 -12.25
N LYS A 264 7.33 -30.08 -11.00
CA LYS A 264 6.13 -30.56 -10.30
C LYS A 264 5.16 -29.42 -9.99
N VAL A 265 5.66 -28.28 -9.50
CA VAL A 265 4.85 -27.08 -9.26
C VAL A 265 4.30 -26.53 -10.59
N ALA A 266 5.10 -26.52 -11.65
CA ALA A 266 4.63 -26.16 -13.00
C ALA A 266 3.47 -27.07 -13.44
N GLY A 267 3.60 -28.38 -13.32
CA GLY A 267 2.53 -29.34 -13.62
C GLY A 267 1.26 -29.11 -12.80
N TYR A 268 1.41 -28.78 -11.52
CA TYR A 268 0.28 -28.41 -10.66
C TYR A 268 -0.43 -27.14 -11.15
N ILE A 269 0.32 -26.06 -11.44
CA ILE A 269 -0.23 -24.81 -12.02
C ILE A 269 -0.97 -25.11 -13.33
N SER A 270 -0.35 -25.89 -14.23
CA SER A 270 -0.98 -26.29 -15.50
C SER A 270 -2.28 -27.07 -15.30
N THR A 271 -2.36 -27.91 -14.27
CA THR A 271 -3.57 -28.67 -13.92
C THR A 271 -4.67 -27.74 -13.42
N GLN A 272 -4.32 -26.75 -12.58
CA GLN A 272 -5.30 -25.77 -12.12
C GLN A 272 -5.79 -24.88 -13.27
N ILE A 273 -4.92 -24.51 -14.21
CA ILE A 273 -5.31 -23.77 -15.42
C ILE A 273 -6.28 -24.61 -16.26
N ALA A 274 -6.05 -25.91 -16.40
CA ALA A 274 -6.97 -26.79 -17.12
C ALA A 274 -8.33 -26.92 -16.42
N ALA A 275 -8.35 -26.90 -15.09
CA ALA A 275 -9.57 -27.04 -14.28
C ALA A 275 -10.39 -25.75 -14.17
N HIS A 276 -9.73 -24.59 -14.03
CA HIS A 276 -10.36 -23.30 -13.73
C HIS A 276 -10.31 -22.31 -14.89
N GLY A 277 -9.47 -22.55 -15.89
CA GLY A 277 -9.19 -21.62 -16.98
C GLY A 277 -8.06 -20.63 -16.63
N ALA A 278 -7.23 -20.31 -17.62
CA ALA A 278 -6.05 -19.45 -17.42
C ALA A 278 -6.41 -18.07 -16.85
N SER A 279 -7.58 -17.53 -17.19
CA SER A 279 -8.07 -16.23 -16.71
C SER A 279 -8.45 -16.19 -15.22
N HIS A 280 -8.51 -17.35 -14.56
CA HIS A 280 -8.89 -17.51 -13.15
C HIS A 280 -7.77 -18.07 -12.27
N VAL A 281 -6.60 -18.40 -12.83
CA VAL A 281 -5.46 -18.91 -12.06
C VAL A 281 -4.36 -17.87 -12.01
N SER A 282 -3.92 -17.51 -10.81
CA SER A 282 -2.78 -16.61 -10.59
C SER A 282 -1.76 -17.27 -9.66
N VAL A 283 -0.51 -16.80 -9.70
CA VAL A 283 0.57 -17.28 -8.83
C VAL A 283 0.99 -16.17 -7.89
N LEU A 284 1.08 -16.48 -6.60
CA LEU A 284 1.68 -15.63 -5.59
C LEU A 284 2.88 -16.37 -5.01
N GLY A 285 4.01 -15.70 -4.85
CA GLY A 285 5.11 -16.28 -4.08
C GLY A 285 5.98 -15.23 -3.43
N ASP A 286 6.61 -15.59 -2.32
CA ASP A 286 7.57 -14.76 -1.60
C ASP A 286 8.95 -15.43 -1.52
N SER A 287 10.02 -14.63 -1.53
CA SER A 287 11.40 -15.10 -1.34
C SER A 287 11.75 -16.32 -2.22
N ALA A 288 12.05 -17.47 -1.61
CA ALA A 288 12.30 -18.75 -2.26
C ALA A 288 11.07 -19.31 -3.03
N GLY A 289 9.86 -19.08 -2.52
CA GLY A 289 8.62 -19.45 -3.20
C GLY A 289 8.38 -18.61 -4.46
N ALA A 290 8.78 -17.35 -4.45
CA ALA A 290 8.79 -16.50 -5.64
C ALA A 290 9.81 -16.98 -6.68
N THR A 291 10.97 -17.50 -6.26
CA THR A 291 11.91 -18.21 -7.13
C THR A 291 11.22 -19.40 -7.81
N ILE A 292 10.58 -20.27 -7.04
CA ILE A 292 9.88 -21.45 -7.56
C ILE A 292 8.77 -21.02 -8.53
N GLY A 293 7.98 -20.00 -8.19
CA GLY A 293 6.89 -19.50 -9.02
C GLY A 293 7.36 -18.99 -10.37
N LEU A 294 8.39 -18.13 -10.38
CA LEU A 294 8.95 -17.62 -11.63
C LEU A 294 9.58 -18.75 -12.46
N SER A 295 10.39 -19.62 -11.85
CA SER A 295 11.00 -20.77 -12.53
C SER A 295 9.94 -21.73 -13.10
N ALA A 296 8.84 -21.96 -12.38
CA ALA A 296 7.76 -22.85 -12.81
C ALA A 296 7.00 -22.29 -14.00
N VAL A 297 6.71 -20.98 -14.01
CA VAL A 297 6.02 -20.36 -15.16
C VAL A 297 6.97 -20.22 -16.37
N GLN A 298 8.26 -19.95 -16.15
CA GLN A 298 9.27 -20.07 -17.22
C GLN A 298 9.33 -21.49 -17.80
N TYR A 299 9.25 -22.51 -16.94
CA TYR A 299 9.18 -23.91 -17.36
C TYR A 299 7.93 -24.18 -18.22
N LEU A 300 6.74 -23.68 -17.82
CA LEU A 300 5.51 -23.81 -18.62
C LEU A 300 5.68 -23.20 -20.01
N VAL A 301 6.23 -21.98 -20.10
CA VAL A 301 6.49 -21.31 -21.38
C VAL A 301 7.44 -22.13 -22.25
N ALA A 302 8.55 -22.61 -21.69
CA ALA A 302 9.54 -23.41 -22.41
C ALA A 302 8.94 -24.73 -22.96
N HIS A 303 7.86 -25.23 -22.35
CA HIS A 303 7.14 -26.43 -22.77
C HIS A 303 5.87 -26.14 -23.56
N ASN A 304 5.65 -24.90 -24.01
CA ASN A 304 4.48 -24.46 -24.77
C ASN A 304 3.14 -24.74 -24.04
N GLN A 305 3.14 -24.64 -22.72
CA GLN A 305 1.94 -24.79 -21.89
C GLN A 305 1.28 -23.44 -21.61
N ALA A 306 -0.02 -23.47 -21.29
CA ALA A 306 -0.73 -22.28 -20.85
C ALA A 306 -0.14 -21.73 -19.54
N VAL A 307 -0.03 -20.41 -19.44
CA VAL A 307 0.46 -19.70 -18.26
C VAL A 307 -0.69 -19.14 -17.44
N PRO A 308 -0.50 -18.88 -16.13
CA PRO A 308 -1.52 -18.25 -15.30
C PRO A 308 -1.85 -16.83 -15.79
N ARG A 309 -2.97 -16.28 -15.35
CA ARG A 309 -3.41 -14.90 -15.64
C ARG A 309 -2.34 -13.88 -15.27
N SER A 310 -1.72 -14.05 -14.11
CA SER A 310 -0.77 -13.10 -13.53
C SER A 310 0.14 -13.76 -12.48
N MET A 311 1.23 -13.08 -12.15
CA MET A 311 2.11 -13.44 -11.04
C MET A 311 2.39 -12.24 -10.14
N VAL A 312 2.39 -12.45 -8.82
CA VAL A 312 2.93 -11.50 -7.85
C VAL A 312 4.09 -12.16 -7.12
N LEU A 313 5.26 -11.52 -7.15
CA LEU A 313 6.52 -12.01 -6.61
C LEU A 313 7.02 -11.04 -5.54
N LEU A 314 7.04 -11.48 -4.29
CA LEU A 314 7.45 -10.68 -3.14
C LEU A 314 8.91 -11.01 -2.79
N SER A 315 9.79 -10.00 -2.76
CA SER A 315 11.21 -10.17 -2.40
C SER A 315 11.93 -11.34 -3.12
N PRO A 316 11.73 -11.57 -4.44
CA PRO A 316 12.19 -12.80 -5.06
C PRO A 316 13.71 -12.96 -5.01
N LEU A 317 14.17 -14.15 -4.62
CA LEU A 317 15.57 -14.55 -4.69
C LEU A 317 15.88 -15.08 -6.10
N LEU A 318 16.53 -14.26 -6.94
CA LEU A 318 16.61 -14.50 -8.39
C LEU A 318 17.91 -15.18 -8.85
N ASP A 319 19.05 -14.94 -8.16
CA ASP A 319 20.35 -15.55 -8.44
C ASP A 319 20.90 -16.26 -7.18
N GLN A 320 20.85 -17.59 -7.21
CA GLN A 320 21.27 -18.45 -6.09
C GLN A 320 22.77 -18.39 -5.80
N ARG A 321 23.58 -17.82 -6.70
CA ARG A 321 25.03 -17.63 -6.48
C ARG A 321 25.31 -16.50 -5.49
N LEU A 322 24.39 -15.54 -5.32
CA LEU A 322 24.55 -14.37 -4.45
C LEU A 322 25.84 -13.56 -4.72
N VAL A 323 26.22 -13.46 -6.00
CA VAL A 323 27.49 -12.85 -6.44
C VAL A 323 27.39 -11.36 -6.76
N ASN A 324 26.18 -10.79 -6.78
CA ASN A 324 26.01 -9.37 -7.03
C ASN A 324 26.69 -8.55 -5.90
N PRO A 325 27.66 -7.67 -6.23
CA PRO A 325 28.45 -6.97 -5.23
C PRO A 325 27.60 -6.03 -4.36
N ASN A 326 26.48 -5.53 -4.89
CA ASN A 326 25.60 -4.60 -4.17
C ASN A 326 24.82 -5.29 -3.04
N ILE A 327 24.66 -6.62 -3.07
CA ILE A 327 24.02 -7.39 -1.99
C ILE A 327 24.73 -7.12 -0.65
N GLY A 328 26.06 -6.98 -0.66
CA GLY A 328 26.85 -6.73 0.55
C GLY A 328 26.76 -5.31 1.10
N LEU A 329 26.13 -4.38 0.37
CA LEU A 329 25.97 -2.99 0.77
C LEU A 329 24.65 -2.72 1.49
N ILE A 330 23.73 -3.69 1.48
CA ILE A 330 22.39 -3.55 2.03
C ILE A 330 22.35 -4.17 3.42
N ASP A 331 22.00 -3.36 4.42
CA ASP A 331 21.89 -3.78 5.82
C ASP A 331 20.42 -4.06 6.19
N ASP A 332 20.01 -5.31 5.97
CA ASP A 332 18.72 -5.83 6.39
C ASP A 332 18.57 -5.77 7.92
N PRO A 333 17.52 -5.14 8.47
CA PRO A 333 17.34 -5.01 9.92
C PRO A 333 17.01 -6.32 10.63
N PHE A 334 16.55 -7.35 9.91
CA PHE A 334 16.05 -8.60 10.46
C PHE A 334 16.94 -9.80 10.15
N PHE A 335 17.37 -9.98 8.90
CA PHE A 335 18.19 -11.13 8.52
C PHE A 335 19.69 -10.87 8.75
N PRO A 336 20.45 -11.88 9.18
CA PRO A 336 21.87 -11.75 9.46
C PRO A 336 22.66 -11.50 8.17
N ASP A 337 23.78 -10.77 8.29
CA ASP A 337 24.70 -10.57 7.18
C ASP A 337 25.28 -11.92 6.75
N ARG A 338 25.25 -12.19 5.43
CA ARG A 338 25.80 -13.36 4.73
C ARG A 338 26.35 -14.45 5.66
N SER A 339 25.47 -15.33 6.15
CA SER A 339 25.96 -16.61 6.64
C SER A 339 26.39 -17.44 5.43
N ASN A 340 27.54 -18.11 5.50
CA ASN A 340 27.99 -19.10 4.51
C ASN A 340 26.95 -20.24 4.32
N ARG A 341 25.89 -20.27 5.12
CA ARG A 341 24.84 -21.30 5.17
C ARG A 341 23.74 -21.09 4.14
N ILE A 342 23.36 -19.84 3.82
CA ILE A 342 22.39 -19.59 2.71
C ILE A 342 22.99 -20.08 1.39
N TYR A 343 24.27 -19.79 1.15
CA TYR A 343 24.98 -20.31 -0.02
C TYR A 343 24.99 -21.85 -0.07
N GLN A 344 25.19 -22.52 1.07
CA GLN A 344 25.11 -23.98 1.15
C GLN A 344 23.70 -24.50 0.86
N ALA A 345 22.66 -23.86 1.41
CA ALA A 345 21.26 -24.22 1.11
C ALA A 345 20.96 -24.05 -0.39
N ASN A 346 21.44 -22.98 -1.00
CA ASN A 346 21.29 -22.72 -2.43
C ASN A 346 21.98 -23.79 -3.29
N GLN A 347 23.15 -24.29 -2.89
CA GLN A 347 23.82 -25.42 -3.55
C GLN A 347 23.02 -26.72 -3.42
N LEU A 348 22.48 -26.99 -2.23
CA LEU A 348 21.65 -28.18 -2.01
C LEU A 348 20.32 -28.10 -2.79
N TRP A 349 19.71 -26.91 -2.85
CA TRP A 349 18.54 -26.65 -3.69
C TRP A 349 18.82 -26.93 -5.17
N ALA A 350 19.99 -26.50 -5.67
CA ALA A 350 20.37 -26.75 -7.04
C ALA A 350 20.45 -28.25 -7.37
N GLY A 351 20.83 -29.08 -6.39
CA GLY A 351 21.08 -30.50 -6.59
C GLY A 351 22.19 -30.71 -7.62
N ASP A 352 21.91 -31.45 -8.68
CA ASP A 352 22.85 -31.72 -9.77
C ASP A 352 22.91 -30.60 -10.83
N LEU A 353 22.05 -29.57 -10.72
CA LEU A 353 22.00 -28.47 -11.67
C LEU A 353 23.05 -27.40 -11.34
N ALA A 354 23.48 -26.66 -12.37
CA ALA A 354 24.30 -25.48 -12.15
C ALA A 354 23.50 -24.40 -11.40
N LEU A 355 24.15 -23.60 -10.55
CA LEU A 355 23.48 -22.46 -9.90
C LEU A 355 22.95 -21.41 -10.90
N THR A 356 23.42 -21.42 -12.14
CA THR A 356 22.91 -20.57 -13.23
C THR A 356 21.80 -21.21 -14.05
N ASP A 357 21.40 -22.46 -13.74
CA ASP A 357 20.29 -23.12 -14.42
C ASP A 357 18.99 -22.35 -14.13
N PRO A 358 18.13 -22.06 -15.13
CA PRO A 358 16.89 -21.32 -14.94
C PRO A 358 15.92 -21.93 -13.93
N LEU A 359 15.96 -23.25 -13.70
CA LEU A 359 15.14 -23.88 -12.64
C LEU A 359 15.63 -23.46 -11.25
N VAL A 360 16.93 -23.23 -11.10
CA VAL A 360 17.59 -22.86 -9.85
C VAL A 360 17.53 -21.34 -9.65
N SER A 361 17.93 -20.60 -10.67
CA SER A 361 18.05 -19.13 -10.68
C SER A 361 17.29 -18.57 -11.88
N PRO A 362 16.01 -18.21 -11.72
CA PRO A 362 15.16 -17.76 -12.83
C PRO A 362 15.62 -16.44 -13.47
N LEU A 363 16.59 -15.73 -12.86
CA LEU A 363 17.24 -14.57 -13.47
C LEU A 363 17.87 -14.89 -14.84
N PHE A 364 18.33 -16.13 -15.03
CA PHE A 364 18.95 -16.60 -16.27
C PHE A 364 17.96 -17.25 -17.24
N GLY A 365 16.68 -17.34 -16.86
CA GLY A 365 15.62 -17.86 -17.72
C GLY A 365 15.11 -16.84 -18.73
N SER A 366 14.39 -17.32 -19.75
CA SER A 366 13.64 -16.48 -20.67
C SER A 366 12.48 -15.79 -19.93
N LEU A 367 12.24 -14.51 -20.22
CA LEU A 367 11.09 -13.74 -19.74
C LEU A 367 10.01 -13.57 -20.82
N ALA A 368 10.31 -13.97 -22.07
CA ALA A 368 9.34 -13.96 -23.15
C ALA A 368 8.18 -14.91 -22.83
N GLY A 369 6.94 -14.51 -23.14
CA GLY A 369 5.75 -15.33 -22.92
C GLY A 369 5.26 -15.40 -21.46
N LEU A 370 5.94 -14.74 -20.52
CA LEU A 370 5.44 -14.62 -19.15
C LEU A 370 4.12 -13.80 -19.12
N PRO A 371 3.21 -14.14 -18.19
CA PRO A 371 2.03 -13.31 -17.95
C PRO A 371 2.41 -11.99 -17.25
N PRO A 372 1.47 -11.02 -17.14
CA PRO A 372 1.65 -9.86 -16.28
C PRO A 372 2.24 -10.25 -14.92
N THR A 373 3.41 -9.71 -14.60
CA THR A 373 4.19 -10.06 -13.41
C THR A 373 4.47 -8.81 -12.60
N TYR A 374 4.26 -8.87 -11.29
CA TYR A 374 4.49 -7.76 -10.37
C TYR A 374 5.55 -8.16 -9.35
N VAL A 375 6.65 -7.43 -9.30
CA VAL A 375 7.80 -7.71 -8.42
C VAL A 375 7.88 -6.64 -7.35
N TYR A 376 7.83 -7.06 -6.09
CA TYR A 376 7.98 -6.18 -4.94
C TYR A 376 9.43 -6.25 -4.44
N ALA A 377 10.14 -5.13 -4.49
CA ALA A 377 11.49 -4.96 -3.94
C ALA A 377 11.54 -3.94 -2.80
N GLY A 378 12.30 -4.26 -1.75
CA GLY A 378 12.55 -3.36 -0.63
C GLY A 378 13.95 -2.77 -0.68
N SER A 379 14.16 -1.51 -0.29
CA SER A 379 15.49 -0.89 -0.34
C SER A 379 16.45 -1.39 0.76
N LEU A 380 15.95 -2.11 1.76
CA LEU A 380 16.71 -2.79 2.80
C LEU A 380 16.76 -4.31 2.58
N ASP A 381 16.19 -4.80 1.47
CA ASP A 381 16.21 -6.22 1.11
C ASP A 381 17.52 -6.55 0.36
N PRO A 382 18.35 -7.47 0.88
CA PRO A 382 19.64 -7.80 0.28
C PRO A 382 19.51 -8.46 -1.10
N VAL A 383 18.35 -9.01 -1.48
CA VAL A 383 18.16 -9.60 -2.82
C VAL A 383 17.62 -8.60 -3.86
N ALA A 384 17.25 -7.38 -3.44
CA ALA A 384 16.76 -6.35 -4.34
C ALA A 384 17.73 -5.97 -5.48
N PRO A 385 19.08 -6.01 -5.32
CA PRO A 385 20.00 -5.73 -6.42
C PRO A 385 19.79 -6.60 -7.66
N ASP A 386 19.44 -7.88 -7.49
CA ASP A 386 19.18 -8.78 -8.61
C ASP A 386 17.83 -8.51 -9.28
N GLN A 387 16.89 -7.90 -8.55
CA GLN A 387 15.60 -7.47 -9.09
C GLN A 387 15.76 -6.29 -10.06
N PHE A 388 16.77 -5.43 -9.87
CA PHE A 388 17.14 -4.43 -10.87
C PHE A 388 17.76 -5.05 -12.13
N ILE A 389 18.48 -6.18 -12.01
CA ILE A 389 18.96 -6.93 -13.18
C ILE A 389 17.76 -7.55 -13.91
N LEU A 390 16.78 -8.09 -13.17
CA LEU A 390 15.53 -8.57 -13.75
C LEU A 390 14.78 -7.46 -14.49
N ALA A 391 14.72 -6.24 -13.95
CA ALA A 391 14.10 -5.10 -14.63
C ALA A 391 14.79 -4.80 -15.97
N GLN A 392 16.13 -4.81 -16.00
CA GLN A 392 16.88 -4.64 -17.26
C GLN A 392 16.58 -5.76 -18.26
N ASN A 393 16.58 -7.02 -17.79
CA ASN A 393 16.25 -8.17 -18.63
C ASN A 393 14.81 -8.08 -19.17
N ALA A 394 13.86 -7.60 -18.36
CA ALA A 394 12.47 -7.40 -18.76
C ALA A 394 12.34 -6.35 -19.88
N VAL A 395 13.10 -5.25 -19.79
CA VAL A 395 13.16 -4.26 -20.88
C VAL A 395 13.73 -4.87 -22.15
N LEU A 396 14.85 -5.58 -22.06
CA LEU A 396 15.50 -6.20 -23.22
C LEU A 396 14.62 -7.23 -23.92
N GLN A 397 13.79 -7.94 -23.15
CA GLN A 397 12.90 -9.00 -23.66
C GLN A 397 11.46 -8.53 -23.90
N SER A 398 11.15 -7.25 -23.67
CA SER A 398 9.79 -6.70 -23.72
C SER A 398 8.79 -7.50 -22.86
N ALA A 399 9.24 -7.98 -21.70
CA ALA A 399 8.43 -8.78 -20.79
C ALA A 399 7.48 -7.89 -19.97
N PRO A 400 6.24 -8.32 -19.69
CA PRO A 400 5.23 -7.53 -18.98
C PRO A 400 5.46 -7.55 -17.46
N ILE A 401 6.64 -7.11 -17.02
CA ILE A 401 7.03 -7.06 -15.61
C ILE A 401 6.95 -5.63 -15.09
N ASN A 402 6.21 -5.46 -13.99
CA ASN A 402 6.09 -4.21 -13.26
C ASN A 402 6.75 -4.36 -11.89
N PHE A 403 7.24 -3.25 -11.35
CA PHE A 403 8.02 -3.22 -10.13
C PHE A 403 7.40 -2.25 -9.12
N VAL A 404 7.27 -2.74 -7.89
CA VAL A 404 6.97 -1.93 -6.70
C VAL A 404 8.26 -1.84 -5.89
N LEU A 405 8.92 -0.69 -5.92
CA LEU A 405 10.19 -0.46 -5.24
C LEU A 405 9.97 0.40 -3.99
N ALA A 406 9.90 -0.25 -2.83
CA ALA A 406 9.58 0.40 -1.56
C ALA A 406 10.83 0.83 -0.78
N THR A 407 10.96 2.13 -0.53
CA THR A 407 11.98 2.66 0.38
C THR A 407 11.76 2.11 1.78
N GLY A 408 12.78 1.43 2.30
CA GLY A 408 12.81 0.91 3.65
C GLY A 408 12.16 -0.46 3.85
N GLY A 409 11.64 -1.10 2.81
CA GLY A 409 11.25 -2.50 2.89
C GLY A 409 12.49 -3.39 3.09
N PHE A 410 12.49 -4.23 4.12
CA PHE A 410 13.47 -5.30 4.33
C PHE A 410 12.98 -6.62 3.72
N HIS A 411 13.76 -7.69 3.68
CA HIS A 411 13.33 -8.94 3.05
C HIS A 411 11.99 -9.46 3.60
N ASP A 412 11.02 -9.72 2.73
CA ASP A 412 9.65 -10.16 3.05
C ASP A 412 8.83 -9.20 3.93
N TRP A 413 9.14 -7.90 3.92
CA TRP A 413 8.37 -6.90 4.69
C TRP A 413 6.85 -6.90 4.40
N ILE A 414 6.43 -7.36 3.21
CA ILE A 414 5.00 -7.48 2.86
C ILE A 414 4.26 -8.44 3.80
N LEU A 415 4.94 -9.49 4.27
CA LEU A 415 4.39 -10.50 5.19
C LEU A 415 4.84 -10.26 6.64
N LEU A 416 6.06 -9.75 6.82
CA LEU A 416 6.72 -9.69 8.13
C LEU A 416 6.59 -8.34 8.85
N SER A 417 6.09 -7.30 8.17
CA SER A 417 5.89 -5.97 8.75
C SER A 417 4.42 -5.55 8.71
N PRO A 418 3.91 -4.85 9.73
CA PRO A 418 2.61 -4.17 9.66
C PRO A 418 2.50 -3.22 8.45
N GLY A 419 3.61 -2.60 8.06
CA GLY A 419 3.68 -1.73 6.87
C GLY A 419 3.52 -2.48 5.54
N GLY A 420 3.58 -3.82 5.56
CA GLY A 420 3.28 -4.69 4.43
C GLY A 420 1.78 -4.83 4.14
N LEU A 421 0.94 -4.78 5.17
CA LEU A 421 -0.52 -4.99 5.07
C LEU A 421 -1.20 -4.00 4.11
N ARG A 422 -0.67 -2.78 3.99
CA ARG A 422 -1.20 -1.76 3.07
C ARG A 422 -1.11 -2.16 1.59
N TYR A 423 -0.23 -3.10 1.25
CA TYR A 423 -0.06 -3.59 -0.11
C TYR A 423 -1.01 -4.74 -0.45
N TRP A 424 -1.67 -5.37 0.52
CA TRP A 424 -2.54 -6.52 0.27
C TRP A 424 -3.69 -6.21 -0.71
N PRO A 425 -4.45 -5.10 -0.57
CA PRO A 425 -5.48 -4.77 -1.56
C PRO A 425 -4.92 -4.50 -2.96
N GLN A 426 -3.65 -4.09 -3.07
CA GLN A 426 -2.99 -3.91 -4.36
C GLN A 426 -2.59 -5.26 -4.95
N ILE A 427 -1.99 -6.15 -4.15
CA ILE A 427 -1.63 -7.52 -4.52
C ILE A 427 -2.87 -8.29 -5.01
N GLU A 428 -4.02 -8.15 -4.33
CA GLU A 428 -5.29 -8.75 -4.77
C GLU A 428 -5.69 -8.31 -6.18
N ARG A 429 -5.62 -7.00 -6.47
CA ARG A 429 -5.91 -6.47 -7.82
C ARG A 429 -4.93 -6.99 -8.87
N GLU A 430 -3.64 -7.09 -8.51
CA GLU A 430 -2.58 -7.59 -9.40
C GLU A 430 -2.72 -9.09 -9.70
N LEU A 431 -3.24 -9.86 -8.73
CA LEU A 431 -3.66 -11.25 -8.92
C LEU A 431 -4.96 -11.37 -9.73
N GLY A 432 -5.64 -10.26 -10.01
CA GLY A 432 -6.89 -10.21 -10.77
C GLY A 432 -8.13 -10.63 -9.99
N LEU A 433 -8.13 -10.39 -8.68
CA LEU A 433 -9.17 -10.80 -7.74
C LEU A 433 -10.23 -9.73 -7.48
#